data_AF-A0A3M2XBN2-F1
#
_entry.id   AF-A0A3M2XBN2-F1
#
_cell.length_a   1.000
_cell.length_b   1.000
_cell.length_c   1.000
_cell.angle_alpha   90.00
_cell.angle_beta   90.00
_cell.angle_gamma   90.00
#
_symmetry.space_group_name_H-M   'P 1'
#
loop_
_entity.id
_entity.type
_entity.pdbx_description
1 polymer ?
#
loop_
_entity_poly.entity_id
_entity_poly.type
_entity_poly.pdbx_seq_one_letter_code
_entity_poly.pdbx_strand_id
1 'polypeptide(L)'
;MNVSMFPDFFRYTMLAALLFCASTAQAGIVLNTTRVIYQGTDKEVSLGVHNSGGGEILLQSWLESPVAAAGTHESLPNLPFIVTPALTRMAGGGRQLLRIIHSGTDMPTDRESVLWLNVQEIPQTAAENTLQIAVRQRIKVFFRPDGLQGDPQQAPERLNWQWIDDTGVQVENPGPYHVSMLRISIRQHDTELAHLDSQMLAPHQRLNIPLQHTPASAPLLLSFVSLNDYGGQVPYQATLIHKQPVNADKVSPR
;
A
#
# COMPACT_ATOMS: atom_id res chain seq x y z
N MET A 1 5.50 -1.87 64.79
CA MET A 1 5.71 -3.12 64.03
C MET A 1 4.84 -3.07 62.78
N ASN A 2 5.39 -2.63 61.64
CA ASN A 2 4.72 -2.63 60.34
C ASN A 2 5.23 -3.83 59.53
N VAL A 3 4.38 -4.84 59.32
CA VAL A 3 4.72 -6.07 58.58
C VAL A 3 3.97 -6.15 57.23
N SER A 4 3.52 -5.03 56.69
CA SER A 4 2.78 -4.99 55.40
C SER A 4 3.60 -4.49 54.20
N MET A 5 4.86 -4.07 54.38
CA MET A 5 5.66 -3.43 53.32
C MET A 5 6.46 -4.42 52.44
N PHE A 6 6.63 -5.66 52.90
CA PHE A 6 7.39 -6.71 52.20
C PHE A 6 6.73 -7.28 50.92
N PRO A 7 5.40 -7.53 50.86
CA PRO A 7 4.78 -8.16 49.68
C PRO A 7 4.64 -7.20 48.49
N ASP A 8 4.49 -5.89 48.74
CA ASP A 8 4.39 -4.89 47.68
C ASP A 8 5.74 -4.66 47.00
N PHE A 9 6.84 -4.64 47.77
CA PHE A 9 8.19 -4.59 47.22
C PHE A 9 8.48 -5.78 46.30
N PHE A 10 8.06 -6.99 46.69
CA PHE A 10 8.23 -8.20 45.87
C PHE A 10 7.40 -8.14 44.57
N ARG A 11 6.16 -7.61 44.63
CA ARG A 11 5.29 -7.41 43.46
C ARG A 11 5.87 -6.42 42.45
N TYR A 12 6.37 -5.27 42.92
CA TYR A 12 7.01 -4.29 42.03
C TYR A 12 8.32 -4.82 41.44
N THR A 13 9.09 -5.59 42.20
CA THR A 13 10.32 -6.24 41.72
C THR A 13 10.02 -7.30 40.65
N MET A 14 8.95 -8.08 40.84
CA MET A 14 8.51 -9.08 39.85
C MET A 14 7.96 -8.44 38.57
N LEU A 15 7.21 -7.34 38.67
CA LEU A 15 6.73 -6.57 37.51
C LEU A 15 7.89 -5.92 36.74
N ALA A 16 8.89 -5.38 37.45
CA ALA A 16 10.09 -4.84 36.84
C ALA A 16 10.91 -5.94 36.12
N ALA A 17 11.07 -7.13 36.73
CA ALA A 17 11.75 -8.26 36.11
C ALA A 17 11.04 -8.75 34.83
N LEU A 18 9.71 -8.77 34.82
CA LEU A 18 8.90 -9.11 33.63
C LEU A 18 9.05 -8.09 32.50
N LEU A 19 9.19 -6.79 32.82
CA LEU A 19 9.44 -5.73 31.83
C LEU A 19 10.85 -5.81 31.21
N PHE A 20 11.84 -6.33 31.94
CA PHE A 20 13.21 -6.54 31.44
C PHE A 20 13.36 -7.81 30.57
N CYS A 21 12.41 -8.74 30.61
CA CYS A 21 12.42 -9.96 29.79
C CYS A 21 11.71 -9.81 28.43
N ALA A 22 11.30 -8.60 28.05
CA ALA A 22 10.77 -8.34 26.70
C ALA A 22 11.91 -8.52 25.68
N SER A 23 11.90 -9.65 24.97
CA SER A 23 12.83 -9.88 23.87
C SER A 23 12.63 -8.80 22.81
N THR A 24 13.73 -8.19 22.36
CA THR A 24 13.69 -7.30 21.20
C THR A 24 13.36 -8.17 20.00
N ALA A 25 12.14 -8.07 19.47
CA ALA A 25 11.82 -8.59 18.15
C ALA A 25 12.74 -7.87 17.15
N GLN A 26 13.72 -8.59 16.61
CA GLN A 26 14.58 -8.03 15.57
C GLN A 26 13.76 -8.00 14.28
N ALA A 27 13.28 -6.82 13.93
CA ALA A 27 12.58 -6.57 12.69
C ALA A 27 13.52 -6.82 11.50
N GLY A 28 12.96 -7.28 10.38
CA GLY A 28 13.67 -7.59 9.15
C GLY A 28 14.05 -6.35 8.32
N ILE A 29 13.92 -6.46 7.02
CA ILE A 29 14.13 -5.36 6.07
C ILE A 29 13.09 -4.23 6.23
N VAL A 30 13.52 -2.98 6.01
CA VAL A 30 12.69 -1.77 5.98
C VAL A 30 12.98 -0.99 4.71
N LEU A 31 11.94 -0.67 3.93
CA LEU A 31 12.01 0.24 2.79
C LEU A 31 11.77 1.68 3.24
N ASN A 32 12.46 2.63 2.62
CA ASN A 32 12.28 4.07 2.92
C ASN A 32 11.01 4.68 2.29
N THR A 33 10.25 3.91 1.54
CA THR A 33 8.99 4.33 0.90
C THR A 33 8.00 3.17 0.82
N THR A 34 6.71 3.49 0.69
CA THR A 34 5.61 2.52 0.51
C THR A 34 5.17 2.38 -0.95
N ARG A 35 5.73 3.20 -1.84
CA ARG A 35 5.52 3.18 -3.30
C ARG A 35 6.64 3.93 -4.01
N VAL A 36 6.82 3.64 -5.29
CA VAL A 36 7.81 4.32 -6.13
C VAL A 36 7.10 4.96 -7.30
N ILE A 37 7.43 6.22 -7.59
CA ILE A 37 7.04 6.88 -8.85
C ILE A 37 8.27 6.92 -9.75
N TYR A 38 8.22 6.23 -10.88
CA TYR A 38 9.20 6.29 -11.94
C TYR A 38 8.71 7.29 -12.98
N GLN A 39 9.35 8.46 -13.07
CA GLN A 39 9.03 9.42 -14.14
C GLN A 39 9.61 8.91 -15.46
N GLY A 40 8.81 8.91 -16.53
CA GLY A 40 9.21 8.38 -17.83
C GLY A 40 10.39 9.11 -18.47
N THR A 41 10.72 10.32 -18.00
CA THR A 41 11.90 11.08 -18.40
C THR A 41 13.18 10.65 -17.69
N ASP A 42 13.06 9.94 -16.56
CA ASP A 42 14.20 9.55 -15.75
C ASP A 42 14.85 8.28 -16.32
N LYS A 43 16.18 8.16 -16.16
CA LYS A 43 16.92 6.95 -16.56
C LYS A 43 16.77 5.84 -15.52
N GLU A 44 16.68 6.21 -14.25
CA GLU A 44 16.57 5.30 -13.13
C GLU A 44 15.87 5.99 -11.96
N VAL A 45 15.25 5.19 -11.10
CA VAL A 45 14.77 5.63 -9.78
C VAL A 45 15.41 4.76 -8.71
N SER A 46 15.78 5.35 -7.59
CA SER A 46 16.46 4.66 -6.49
C SER A 46 15.60 4.62 -5.23
N LEU A 47 15.66 3.51 -4.49
CA LEU A 47 15.05 3.39 -3.17
C LEU A 47 16.01 2.73 -2.17
N GLY A 48 15.91 3.14 -0.92
CA GLY A 48 16.77 2.66 0.16
C GLY A 48 16.13 1.49 0.90
N VAL A 49 16.93 0.45 1.14
CA VAL A 49 16.59 -0.69 1.98
C VAL A 49 17.52 -0.69 3.18
N HIS A 50 16.97 -0.90 4.37
CA HIS A 50 17.71 -1.00 5.61
C HIS A 50 17.43 -2.35 6.26
N ASN A 51 18.47 -3.12 6.55
CA ASN A 51 18.36 -4.29 7.41
C ASN A 51 18.30 -3.79 8.85
N SER A 52 17.11 -3.74 9.44
CA SER A 52 16.94 -3.29 10.83
C SER A 52 17.28 -4.36 11.86
N GLY A 53 17.55 -5.58 11.42
CA GLY A 53 18.00 -6.69 12.25
C GLY A 53 19.49 -6.60 12.59
N GLY A 54 19.91 -7.36 13.60
CA GLY A 54 21.31 -7.50 14.00
C GLY A 54 22.07 -8.56 13.21
N GLY A 55 21.36 -9.48 12.58
CA GLY A 55 21.94 -10.55 11.76
C GLY A 55 22.20 -10.13 10.32
N GLU A 56 23.13 -10.82 9.67
CA GLU A 56 23.33 -10.71 8.23
C GLU A 56 22.20 -11.38 7.46
N ILE A 57 21.83 -10.82 6.31
CA ILE A 57 20.82 -11.37 5.39
C ILE A 57 21.32 -11.35 3.95
N LEU A 58 20.71 -12.18 3.11
CA LEU A 58 20.67 -11.95 1.66
C LEU A 58 19.38 -11.19 1.31
N LEU A 59 19.50 -10.14 0.51
CA LEU A 59 18.41 -9.36 0.00
C LEU A 59 18.18 -9.73 -1.46
N GLN A 60 16.99 -10.23 -1.79
CA GLN A 60 16.56 -10.47 -3.16
C GLN A 60 15.55 -9.41 -3.60
N SER A 61 15.66 -8.90 -4.83
CA SER A 61 14.72 -7.93 -5.39
C SER A 61 14.34 -8.27 -6.83
N TRP A 62 13.06 -8.09 -7.17
CA TRP A 62 12.54 -8.29 -8.52
C TRP A 62 11.25 -7.49 -8.77
N LEU A 63 10.90 -7.30 -10.03
CA LEU A 63 9.66 -6.65 -10.46
C LEU A 63 8.67 -7.70 -10.99
N GLU A 64 7.38 -7.46 -10.76
CA GLU A 64 6.27 -8.26 -11.27
C GLU A 64 5.26 -7.38 -12.00
N SER A 65 4.64 -7.93 -13.05
CA SER A 65 3.51 -7.30 -13.73
C SER A 65 2.24 -7.38 -12.86
N PRO A 66 1.22 -6.54 -13.08
CA PRO A 66 -0.05 -6.60 -12.35
C PRO A 66 -0.79 -7.95 -12.42
N VAL A 67 -0.57 -8.71 -13.51
CA VAL A 67 -1.16 -10.03 -13.72
C VAL A 67 -0.44 -11.09 -12.89
N ALA A 68 0.89 -11.20 -13.01
CA ALA A 68 1.69 -12.11 -12.18
C ALA A 68 1.50 -11.83 -10.67
N ALA A 69 1.39 -10.55 -10.35
CA ALA A 69 1.04 -10.02 -9.04
C ALA A 69 -0.28 -10.56 -8.44
N ALA A 70 -1.23 -10.99 -9.27
CA ALA A 70 -2.53 -11.52 -8.85
C ALA A 70 -2.53 -13.05 -8.65
N GLY A 71 -1.36 -13.71 -8.74
CA GLY A 71 -1.21 -15.14 -8.49
C GLY A 71 -1.43 -16.03 -9.72
N THR A 72 -1.67 -15.45 -10.90
CA THR A 72 -1.61 -16.19 -12.16
C THR A 72 -0.13 -16.39 -12.52
N HIS A 73 0.35 -17.63 -12.41
CA HIS A 73 1.70 -18.06 -12.84
C HIS A 73 1.87 -18.02 -14.37
N GLU A 74 1.40 -16.98 -15.04
CA GLU A 74 1.87 -16.71 -16.39
C GLU A 74 3.30 -16.20 -16.30
N SER A 75 4.18 -16.78 -17.12
CA SER A 75 5.56 -16.37 -17.31
C SER A 75 5.65 -14.85 -17.31
N LEU A 76 6.53 -14.29 -16.48
CA LEU A 76 6.84 -12.86 -16.42
C LEU A 76 6.82 -12.32 -17.86
N PRO A 77 5.84 -11.48 -18.26
CA PRO A 77 6.00 -10.76 -19.52
C PRO A 77 7.35 -10.07 -19.42
N ASN A 78 8.14 -10.06 -20.51
CA ASN A 78 9.41 -9.34 -20.55
C ASN A 78 9.16 -7.89 -20.14
N LEU A 79 9.28 -7.60 -18.84
CA LEU A 79 9.08 -6.27 -18.32
C LEU A 79 10.25 -5.45 -18.86
N PRO A 80 10.01 -4.26 -19.43
CA PRO A 80 11.09 -3.39 -19.90
C PRO A 80 11.82 -2.74 -18.71
N PHE A 81 11.88 -3.41 -17.56
CA PHE A 81 12.47 -2.91 -16.33
C PHE A 81 13.37 -3.95 -15.70
N ILE A 82 14.47 -3.48 -15.13
CA ILE A 82 15.33 -4.27 -14.25
C ILE A 82 15.42 -3.60 -12.89
N VAL A 83 15.64 -4.41 -11.85
CA VAL A 83 16.01 -3.93 -10.53
C VAL A 83 17.41 -4.43 -10.18
N THR A 84 18.26 -3.54 -9.66
CA THR A 84 19.64 -3.86 -9.32
C THR A 84 20.04 -3.30 -7.94
N PRO A 85 20.76 -4.07 -7.11
CA PRO A 85 21.09 -5.49 -7.31
C PRO A 85 19.89 -6.42 -7.12
N ALA A 86 19.75 -7.43 -7.98
CA ALA A 86 18.71 -8.46 -7.84
C ALA A 86 18.95 -9.40 -6.65
N LEU A 87 20.21 -9.58 -6.25
CA LEU A 87 20.62 -10.32 -5.05
C LEU A 87 21.86 -9.66 -4.45
N THR A 88 21.85 -9.37 -3.14
CA THR A 88 23.01 -8.81 -2.45
C THR A 88 23.04 -9.24 -0.99
N ARG A 89 24.23 -9.21 -0.37
CA ARG A 89 24.41 -9.49 1.06
C ARG A 89 24.36 -8.19 1.85
N MET A 90 23.66 -8.19 2.98
CA MET A 90 23.57 -7.04 3.88
C MET A 90 23.90 -7.46 5.31
N ALA A 91 24.88 -6.82 5.91
CA ALA A 91 25.17 -6.95 7.34
C ALA A 91 23.99 -6.43 8.19
N GLY A 92 23.95 -6.78 9.48
CA GLY A 92 23.02 -6.19 10.45
C GLY A 92 23.19 -4.68 10.53
N GLY A 93 22.08 -3.93 10.55
CA GLY A 93 22.09 -2.46 10.44
C GLY A 93 22.55 -1.92 9.07
N GLY A 94 22.85 -2.79 8.11
CA GLY A 94 23.35 -2.43 6.79
C GLY A 94 22.29 -1.76 5.93
N ARG A 95 22.72 -0.88 5.01
CA ARG A 95 21.85 -0.19 4.07
C ARG A 95 22.25 -0.53 2.64
N GLN A 96 21.26 -0.73 1.78
CA GLN A 96 21.43 -0.99 0.35
C GLN A 96 20.58 -0.02 -0.44
N LEU A 97 21.13 0.53 -1.52
CA LEU A 97 20.37 1.26 -2.51
C LEU A 97 19.96 0.27 -3.63
N LEU A 98 18.66 0.14 -3.88
CA LEU A 98 18.13 -0.53 -5.07
C LEU A 98 17.86 0.53 -6.15
N ARG A 99 18.13 0.17 -7.40
CA ARG A 99 17.83 1.00 -8.58
C ARG A 99 16.89 0.25 -9.49
N ILE A 100 15.84 0.92 -9.95
CA ILE A 100 14.97 0.45 -11.00
C ILE A 100 15.33 1.22 -12.27
N ILE A 101 15.58 0.49 -13.36
CA ILE A 101 16.01 1.04 -14.64
C ILE A 101 15.03 0.55 -15.71
N HIS A 102 14.55 1.45 -16.55
CA HIS A 102 13.69 1.15 -17.71
C HIS A 102 14.56 1.01 -18.97
N SER A 103 14.22 0.07 -19.85
CA SER A 103 14.92 -0.16 -21.12
C SER A 103 14.64 0.90 -22.18
N GLY A 104 13.69 1.81 -21.94
CA GLY A 104 13.31 2.89 -22.85
C GLY A 104 12.25 2.52 -23.88
N THR A 105 11.70 1.30 -23.84
CA THR A 105 10.68 0.82 -24.80
C THR A 105 9.45 0.24 -24.10
N ASP A 106 8.36 0.06 -24.86
CA ASP A 106 7.24 -0.83 -24.53
C ASP A 106 6.41 -0.48 -23.28
N MET A 107 6.13 0.81 -23.07
CA MET A 107 5.17 1.25 -22.05
C MET A 107 4.11 2.19 -22.64
N PRO A 108 2.85 2.14 -22.15
CA PRO A 108 1.83 3.12 -22.52
C PRO A 108 2.33 4.55 -22.27
N THR A 109 2.08 5.46 -23.21
CA THR A 109 2.48 6.87 -23.13
C THR A 109 1.31 7.80 -22.80
N ASP A 110 0.07 7.30 -22.90
CA ASP A 110 -1.16 8.07 -22.69
C ASP A 110 -1.73 7.94 -21.26
N ARG A 111 -1.15 7.04 -20.44
CA ARG A 111 -1.59 6.76 -19.08
C ARG A 111 -0.47 6.20 -18.21
N GLU A 112 -0.66 6.31 -16.91
CA GLU A 112 0.20 5.68 -15.92
C GLU A 112 0.07 4.15 -15.99
N SER A 113 1.17 3.44 -15.72
CA SER A 113 1.22 1.98 -15.59
C SER A 113 1.69 1.59 -14.19
N VAL A 114 1.34 0.40 -13.74
CA VAL A 114 1.73 -0.09 -12.41
C VAL A 114 2.47 -1.42 -12.51
N LEU A 115 3.50 -1.57 -11.68
CA LEU A 115 4.30 -2.77 -11.46
C LEU A 115 4.37 -3.01 -9.95
N TRP A 116 4.86 -4.18 -9.56
CA TRP A 116 5.12 -4.52 -8.16
C TRP A 116 6.59 -4.79 -7.94
N LEU A 117 7.22 -4.03 -7.04
CA LEU A 117 8.54 -4.33 -6.52
C LEU A 117 8.40 -5.27 -5.33
N ASN A 118 9.08 -6.40 -5.42
CA ASN A 118 9.27 -7.31 -4.32
C ASN A 118 10.69 -7.16 -3.78
N VAL A 119 10.80 -7.04 -2.46
CA VAL A 119 12.05 -7.05 -1.73
C VAL A 119 11.92 -8.11 -0.63
N GLN A 120 12.69 -9.17 -0.74
CA GLN A 120 12.65 -10.33 0.13
C GLN A 120 13.97 -10.45 0.88
N GLU A 121 13.89 -10.58 2.20
CA GLU A 121 15.05 -11.04 2.96
C GLU A 121 15.12 -12.56 2.97
N ILE A 122 16.34 -13.08 2.95
CA ILE A 122 16.68 -14.48 3.10
C ILE A 122 17.65 -14.52 4.29
N PRO A 123 17.17 -14.90 5.48
CA PRO A 123 18.00 -14.92 6.67
C PRO A 123 18.98 -16.11 6.65
N GLN A 124 20.05 -16.04 7.46
CA GLN A 124 21.01 -17.14 7.62
C GLN A 124 20.36 -18.40 8.18
N THR A 125 20.91 -19.57 7.92
CA THR A 125 20.40 -20.85 8.44
C THR A 125 20.19 -20.79 9.96
N ALA A 126 19.01 -21.22 10.40
CA ALA A 126 18.66 -21.25 11.81
C ALA A 126 19.20 -22.52 12.52
N ALA A 127 19.26 -22.47 13.85
CA ALA A 127 19.60 -23.62 14.67
C ALA A 127 18.47 -24.68 14.64
N GLU A 128 18.79 -25.93 15.03
CA GLU A 128 17.79 -26.98 15.12
C GLU A 128 16.63 -26.60 16.07
N ASN A 129 15.41 -26.97 15.68
CA ASN A 129 14.17 -26.70 16.43
C ASN A 129 13.86 -25.21 16.65
N THR A 130 14.19 -24.36 15.67
CA THR A 130 13.83 -22.93 15.70
C THR A 130 12.84 -22.58 14.58
N LEU A 131 11.92 -21.66 14.87
CA LEU A 131 11.05 -21.05 13.86
C LEU A 131 11.76 -19.82 13.31
N GLN A 132 11.97 -19.82 11.99
CA GLN A 132 12.54 -18.68 11.28
C GLN A 132 11.49 -18.02 10.40
N ILE A 133 11.40 -16.69 10.51
CA ILE A 133 10.49 -15.86 9.72
C ILE A 133 11.33 -15.06 8.73
N ALA A 134 10.90 -15.05 7.47
CA ALA A 134 11.50 -14.24 6.41
C ALA A 134 10.45 -13.27 5.85
N VAL A 135 10.73 -11.98 5.89
CA VAL A 135 9.81 -10.93 5.45
C VAL A 135 9.96 -10.63 3.96
N ARG A 136 8.83 -10.62 3.24
CA ARG A 136 8.71 -10.03 1.90
C ARG A 136 7.97 -8.71 1.99
N GLN A 137 8.63 -7.63 1.59
CA GLN A 137 7.95 -6.37 1.33
C GLN A 137 7.58 -6.28 -0.14
N ARG A 138 6.34 -5.89 -0.41
CA ARG A 138 5.80 -5.76 -1.76
C ARG A 138 5.13 -4.40 -1.91
N ILE A 139 5.68 -3.56 -2.77
CA ILE A 139 5.21 -2.18 -2.99
C ILE A 139 4.94 -1.89 -4.46
N LYS A 140 4.06 -0.92 -4.73
CA LYS A 140 3.73 -0.52 -6.09
C LYS A 140 4.82 0.37 -6.67
N VAL A 141 5.13 0.17 -7.94
CA VAL A 141 5.96 1.06 -8.76
C VAL A 141 5.06 1.59 -9.87
N PHE A 142 4.83 2.89 -9.89
CA PHE A 142 4.05 3.56 -10.92
C PHE A 142 5.00 4.13 -11.97
N PHE A 143 4.88 3.66 -13.21
CA PHE A 143 5.55 4.29 -14.35
C PHE A 143 4.64 5.39 -14.90
N ARG A 144 5.12 6.62 -14.85
CA ARG A 144 4.38 7.82 -15.24
C ARG A 144 5.04 8.45 -16.47
N PRO A 145 4.47 8.27 -17.67
CA PRO A 145 4.95 8.95 -18.88
C PRO A 145 4.95 10.46 -18.73
N ASP A 146 5.79 11.13 -19.52
CA ASP A 146 5.73 12.58 -19.65
C ASP A 146 4.47 13.03 -20.39
N GLY A 147 4.02 14.25 -20.14
CA GLY A 147 2.91 14.87 -20.87
C GLY A 147 1.50 14.39 -20.50
N LEU A 148 1.35 13.55 -19.47
CA LEU A 148 0.02 13.19 -18.95
C LEU A 148 -0.73 14.45 -18.49
N GLN A 149 -2.01 14.53 -18.86
CA GLN A 149 -2.84 15.69 -18.55
C GLN A 149 -3.38 15.63 -17.11
N GLY A 150 -3.39 16.80 -16.46
CA GLY A 150 -3.91 16.96 -15.10
C GLY A 150 -2.85 16.82 -14.02
N ASP A 151 -3.31 16.79 -12.78
CA ASP A 151 -2.45 16.64 -11.59
C ASP A 151 -2.80 15.31 -10.91
N PRO A 152 -1.82 14.40 -10.69
CA PRO A 152 -2.06 13.15 -9.97
C PRO A 152 -2.64 13.38 -8.56
N GLN A 153 -2.34 14.51 -7.90
CA GLN A 153 -2.90 14.83 -6.58
C GLN A 153 -4.38 15.20 -6.62
N GLN A 154 -4.91 15.57 -7.79
CA GLN A 154 -6.32 15.87 -8.02
C GLN A 154 -7.10 14.67 -8.59
N ALA A 155 -6.40 13.60 -9.02
CA ALA A 155 -7.04 12.41 -9.57
C ALA A 155 -8.14 11.81 -8.67
N PRO A 156 -8.01 11.77 -7.32
CA PRO A 156 -9.08 11.26 -6.47
C PRO A 156 -10.37 12.09 -6.49
N GLU A 157 -10.27 13.42 -6.65
CA GLU A 157 -11.44 14.31 -6.77
C GLU A 157 -12.17 14.07 -8.09
N ARG A 158 -11.44 13.69 -9.15
CA ARG A 158 -11.98 13.45 -10.49
C ARG A 158 -12.64 12.07 -10.64
N LEU A 159 -12.60 11.23 -9.61
CA LEU A 159 -13.34 9.97 -9.61
C LEU A 159 -14.84 10.25 -9.71
N ASN A 160 -15.51 9.59 -10.64
CA ASN A 160 -16.93 9.71 -10.83
C ASN A 160 -17.65 8.59 -10.07
N TRP A 161 -18.37 8.96 -9.01
CA TRP A 161 -19.14 8.06 -8.19
C TRP A 161 -20.61 8.15 -8.55
N GLN A 162 -21.26 7.01 -8.78
CA GLN A 162 -22.68 6.97 -9.12
C GLN A 162 -23.38 5.87 -8.34
N TRP A 163 -24.45 6.23 -7.63
CA TRP A 163 -25.40 5.25 -7.12
C TRP A 163 -26.28 4.77 -8.27
N ILE A 164 -26.01 3.57 -8.78
CA ILE A 164 -26.60 3.06 -10.03
C ILE A 164 -28.02 2.51 -9.83
N ASP A 165 -28.23 1.70 -8.79
CA ASP A 165 -29.48 1.03 -8.46
C ASP A 165 -29.49 0.58 -6.98
N ASP A 166 -30.53 -0.16 -6.58
CA ASP A 166 -30.72 -0.68 -5.23
C ASP A 166 -29.65 -1.71 -4.79
N THR A 167 -28.72 -2.08 -5.67
CA THR A 167 -27.75 -3.16 -5.46
C THR A 167 -26.30 -2.68 -5.44
N GLY A 168 -25.99 -1.46 -5.90
CA GLY A 168 -24.60 -1.04 -6.03
C GLY A 168 -24.32 0.45 -6.20
N VAL A 169 -23.08 0.79 -5.90
CA VAL A 169 -22.44 2.07 -6.26
C VAL A 169 -21.32 1.76 -7.25
N GLN A 170 -21.27 2.48 -8.35
CA GLN A 170 -20.17 2.41 -9.32
C GLN A 170 -19.21 3.57 -9.08
N VAL A 171 -17.91 3.29 -9.23
CA VAL A 171 -16.86 4.30 -9.33
C VAL A 171 -16.11 4.14 -10.64
N GLU A 172 -15.91 5.24 -11.35
CA GLU A 172 -15.13 5.34 -12.58
C GLU A 172 -13.92 6.26 -12.36
N ASN A 173 -12.76 5.84 -12.86
CA ASN A 173 -11.57 6.68 -12.98
C ASN A 173 -11.43 7.17 -14.42
N PRO A 174 -11.88 8.38 -14.77
CA PRO A 174 -11.78 8.88 -16.14
C PRO A 174 -10.36 9.36 -16.50
N GLY A 175 -9.47 9.50 -15.51
CA GLY A 175 -8.16 10.11 -15.67
C GLY A 175 -7.03 9.14 -16.03
N PRO A 176 -5.84 9.67 -16.36
CA PRO A 176 -4.70 8.87 -16.78
C PRO A 176 -3.85 8.34 -15.61
N TYR A 177 -4.20 8.61 -14.35
CA TYR A 177 -3.43 8.20 -13.16
C TYR A 177 -4.12 7.08 -12.39
N HIS A 178 -3.37 6.20 -11.72
CA HIS A 178 -3.97 5.27 -10.78
C HIS A 178 -4.43 6.00 -9.51
N VAL A 179 -5.56 5.58 -8.95
CA VAL A 179 -6.04 6.08 -7.65
C VAL A 179 -6.10 4.94 -6.66
N SER A 180 -5.21 4.96 -5.67
CA SER A 180 -5.26 4.02 -4.53
C SER A 180 -6.11 4.59 -3.41
N MET A 181 -7.14 3.87 -3.02
CA MET A 181 -8.08 4.21 -1.96
C MET A 181 -8.02 3.17 -0.83
N LEU A 182 -8.20 3.64 0.39
CA LEU A 182 -8.31 2.86 1.61
C LEU A 182 -9.64 3.20 2.28
N ARG A 183 -10.15 2.28 3.12
CA ARG A 183 -11.31 2.50 3.99
C ARG A 183 -12.49 3.10 3.23
N ILE A 184 -12.85 2.50 2.11
CA ILE A 184 -13.98 2.96 1.30
C ILE A 184 -15.24 2.50 2.05
N SER A 185 -16.05 3.45 2.50
CA SER A 185 -17.30 3.18 3.23
C SER A 185 -18.44 3.91 2.57
N ILE A 186 -19.55 3.19 2.35
CA ILE A 186 -20.81 3.71 1.86
C ILE A 186 -21.84 3.50 2.97
N ARG A 187 -22.41 4.58 3.48
CA ARG A 187 -23.33 4.54 4.62
C ARG A 187 -24.65 5.23 4.28
N GLN A 188 -25.71 4.78 4.92
CA GLN A 188 -26.97 5.51 4.99
C GLN A 188 -27.28 5.77 6.47
N HIS A 189 -27.22 7.03 6.88
CA HIS A 189 -27.22 7.41 8.30
C HIS A 189 -26.14 6.64 9.08
N ASP A 190 -26.53 5.90 10.13
CA ASP A 190 -25.63 5.11 10.96
C ASP A 190 -25.39 3.69 10.44
N THR A 191 -26.04 3.27 9.36
CA THR A 191 -25.91 1.93 8.79
C THR A 191 -24.85 1.92 7.69
N GLU A 192 -23.87 1.03 7.80
CA GLU A 192 -22.91 0.76 6.74
C GLU A 192 -23.49 -0.22 5.71
N LEU A 193 -23.52 0.19 4.45
CA LEU A 193 -24.06 -0.59 3.35
C LEU A 193 -22.97 -1.30 2.54
N ALA A 194 -21.76 -0.74 2.50
CA ALA A 194 -20.59 -1.39 1.90
C ALA A 194 -19.30 -0.88 2.54
N HIS A 195 -18.30 -1.76 2.62
CA HIS A 195 -16.96 -1.45 3.11
C HIS A 195 -15.91 -2.23 2.31
N LEU A 196 -14.89 -1.53 1.83
CA LEU A 196 -13.69 -2.12 1.25
C LEU A 196 -12.45 -1.57 1.98
N ASP A 197 -11.59 -2.45 2.46
CA ASP A 197 -10.36 -2.05 3.16
C ASP A 197 -9.41 -1.28 2.26
N SER A 198 -9.25 -1.73 1.01
CA SER A 198 -8.45 -1.06 0.01
C SER A 198 -8.87 -1.42 -1.41
N GLN A 199 -8.73 -0.48 -2.32
CA GLN A 199 -8.91 -0.69 -3.75
C GLN A 199 -8.03 0.28 -4.52
N MET A 200 -7.46 -0.17 -5.65
CA MET A 200 -6.86 0.74 -6.61
C MET A 200 -7.68 0.72 -7.90
N LEU A 201 -8.00 1.90 -8.42
CA LEU A 201 -8.51 2.04 -9.78
C LEU A 201 -7.37 2.38 -10.73
N ALA A 202 -7.24 1.59 -11.79
CA ALA A 202 -6.40 1.90 -12.94
C ALA A 202 -7.02 3.02 -13.80
N PRO A 203 -6.22 3.66 -14.68
CA PRO A 203 -6.74 4.62 -15.65
C PRO A 203 -7.88 4.02 -16.48
N HIS A 204 -8.98 4.77 -16.60
CA HIS A 204 -10.20 4.38 -17.33
C HIS A 204 -10.91 3.12 -16.78
N GLN A 205 -10.56 2.68 -15.57
CA GLN A 205 -11.23 1.55 -14.94
C GLN A 205 -12.56 1.98 -14.32
N ARG A 206 -13.52 1.05 -14.34
CA ARG A 206 -14.75 1.10 -13.54
C ARG A 206 -14.78 -0.04 -12.54
N LEU A 207 -15.37 0.21 -11.38
CA LEU A 207 -15.60 -0.78 -10.34
C LEU A 207 -17.03 -0.64 -9.81
N ASN A 208 -17.72 -1.76 -9.69
CA ASN A 208 -19.00 -1.84 -9.01
C ASN A 208 -18.78 -2.34 -7.59
N ILE A 209 -19.27 -1.58 -6.61
CA ILE A 209 -19.26 -1.92 -5.20
C ILE A 209 -20.68 -2.38 -4.83
N PRO A 210 -20.89 -3.68 -4.54
CA PRO A 210 -22.20 -4.17 -4.14
C PRO A 210 -22.56 -3.65 -2.76
N LEU A 211 -23.83 -3.29 -2.58
CA LEU A 211 -24.41 -2.94 -1.28
C LEU A 211 -24.90 -4.23 -0.61
N GLN A 212 -24.62 -4.38 0.68
CA GLN A 212 -25.02 -5.55 1.48
C GLN A 212 -26.53 -5.58 1.74
N HIS A 213 -27.17 -4.41 1.73
CA HIS A 213 -28.60 -4.23 1.97
C HIS A 213 -29.15 -3.19 1.01
N THR A 214 -30.42 -3.34 0.65
CA THR A 214 -31.12 -2.34 -0.16
C THR A 214 -31.21 -1.02 0.60
N PRO A 215 -30.67 0.09 0.05
CA PRO A 215 -30.79 1.40 0.66
C PRO A 215 -32.24 1.87 0.66
N ALA A 216 -32.66 2.60 1.71
CA ALA A 216 -33.90 3.37 1.67
C ALA A 216 -33.78 4.53 0.64
N SER A 217 -34.90 5.21 0.35
CA SER A 217 -34.91 6.40 -0.52
C SER A 217 -34.31 7.66 0.15
N ALA A 218 -33.06 7.57 0.61
CA ALA A 218 -32.29 8.66 1.21
C ALA A 218 -30.85 8.66 0.66
N PRO A 219 -30.17 9.83 0.62
CA PRO A 219 -28.81 9.92 0.11
C PRO A 219 -27.83 8.99 0.84
N LEU A 220 -26.80 8.55 0.12
CA LEU A 220 -25.71 7.76 0.69
C LEU A 220 -24.50 8.65 0.97
N LEU A 221 -23.88 8.46 2.13
CA LEU A 221 -22.60 9.09 2.43
C LEU A 221 -21.48 8.16 1.99
N LEU A 222 -20.71 8.61 1.00
CA LEU A 222 -19.46 7.99 0.58
C LEU A 222 -18.30 8.63 1.37
N SER A 223 -17.39 7.80 1.85
CA SER A 223 -16.08 8.25 2.35
C SER A 223 -14.98 7.29 1.91
N PHE A 224 -13.79 7.82 1.65
CA PHE A 224 -12.59 7.02 1.43
C PHE A 224 -11.32 7.84 1.75
N VAL A 225 -10.19 7.16 1.89
CA VAL A 225 -8.88 7.79 2.07
C VAL A 225 -8.01 7.48 0.85
N SER A 226 -7.60 8.49 0.11
CA SER A 226 -6.64 8.30 -0.97
C SER A 226 -5.20 8.29 -0.45
N LEU A 227 -4.35 7.48 -1.06
CA LEU A 227 -2.91 7.52 -0.84
C LEU A 227 -2.22 8.29 -1.97
N ASN A 228 -1.54 9.38 -1.64
CA ASN A 228 -0.78 10.19 -2.60
C ASN A 228 0.59 9.54 -2.96
N ASP A 229 1.35 10.19 -3.83
CA ASP A 229 2.67 9.71 -4.31
C ASP A 229 3.69 9.48 -3.19
N TYR A 230 3.57 10.18 -2.07
CA TYR A 230 4.46 10.07 -0.91
C TYR A 230 3.96 9.05 0.13
N GLY A 231 2.86 8.35 -0.15
CA GLY A 231 2.20 7.45 0.81
C GLY A 231 1.39 8.16 1.89
N GLY A 232 1.20 9.48 1.76
CA GLY A 232 0.34 10.27 2.63
C GLY A 232 -1.14 9.95 2.42
N GLN A 233 -1.90 9.92 3.51
CA GLN A 233 -3.34 9.65 3.52
C GLN A 233 -4.13 10.95 3.46
N VAL A 234 -5.00 11.07 2.45
CA VAL A 234 -5.87 12.24 2.23
C VAL A 234 -7.32 11.79 2.24
N PRO A 235 -8.15 12.21 3.21
CA PRO A 235 -9.56 11.82 3.29
C PRO A 235 -10.44 12.58 2.28
N TYR A 236 -11.43 11.88 1.73
CA TYR A 236 -12.43 12.38 0.79
C TYR A 236 -13.83 11.94 1.19
N GLN A 237 -14.84 12.73 0.83
CA GLN A 237 -16.25 12.40 1.03
C GLN A 237 -17.14 12.90 -0.11
N ALA A 238 -18.27 12.26 -0.31
CA ALA A 238 -19.33 12.72 -1.20
C ALA A 238 -20.70 12.30 -0.68
N THR A 239 -21.75 13.03 -1.07
CA THR A 239 -23.14 12.60 -0.89
C THR A 239 -23.67 12.09 -2.22
N LEU A 240 -23.99 10.81 -2.29
CA LEU A 240 -24.54 10.17 -3.48
C LEU A 240 -26.06 10.32 -3.49
N ILE A 241 -26.59 10.88 -4.57
CA ILE A 241 -28.02 10.92 -4.88
C ILE A 241 -28.29 9.90 -5.98
N HIS A 242 -29.40 9.17 -5.87
CA HIS A 242 -29.73 8.07 -6.78
C HIS A 242 -29.64 8.51 -8.26
N LYS A 243 -28.89 7.73 -9.05
CA LYS A 243 -28.61 7.92 -10.48
C LYS A 243 -27.87 9.19 -10.87
N GLN A 244 -27.37 9.98 -9.92
CA GLN A 244 -26.57 11.17 -10.22
C GLN A 244 -25.08 10.89 -10.00
N PRO A 245 -24.22 11.16 -11.00
CA PRO A 245 -22.78 11.12 -10.82
C PRO A 245 -22.32 12.27 -9.92
N VAL A 246 -21.35 12.01 -9.05
CA VAL A 246 -20.77 13.00 -8.16
C VAL A 246 -19.27 12.76 -7.99
N ASN A 247 -18.54 13.86 -7.81
CA ASN A 247 -17.13 13.85 -7.44
C ASN A 247 -16.98 14.00 -5.93
N ALA A 248 -15.92 13.43 -5.36
CA ALA A 248 -15.67 13.53 -3.93
C ALA A 248 -14.75 14.72 -3.61
N ASP A 249 -15.06 15.42 -2.53
CA ASP A 249 -14.31 16.57 -2.06
C ASP A 249 -13.32 16.16 -0.98
N LYS A 250 -12.15 16.83 -0.94
CA LYS A 250 -11.19 16.69 0.15
C LYS A 250 -11.84 17.08 1.47
N VAL A 251 -11.68 16.23 2.48
CA VAL A 251 -12.07 16.57 3.84
C VAL A 251 -10.94 17.41 4.45
N SER A 252 -11.26 18.64 4.85
CA SER A 252 -10.30 19.49 5.56
C SER A 252 -9.94 18.84 6.91
N PRO A 253 -8.65 18.87 7.33
CA PRO A 253 -8.29 18.44 8.67
C PRO A 253 -9.07 19.29 9.68
N ARG A 254 -9.67 18.64 10.68
CA ARG A 254 -10.23 19.32 11.85
C ARG A 254 -9.11 19.83 12.75
#